data_AF-X1NJ84-F1
#
_entry.id   AF-X1NJ84-F1
#
_cell.length_a   1.000
_cell.length_b   1.000
_cell.length_c   1.000
_cell.angle_alpha   90.00
_cell.angle_beta   90.00
_cell.angle_gamma   90.00
#
_symmetry.space_group_name_H-M   'P 1'
#
loop_
_entity.id
_entity.type
_entity.pdbx_description
1 polymer ?
#
loop_
_entity_poly.entity_id
_entity_poly.type
_entity_poly.pdbx_seq_one_letter_code
_entity_poly.pdbx_strand_id
1 'polypeptide(L)' 'MNIKKATRKDIPLIEKLLSANNFPYGDIHSKVNCFFIGYKKYEVVGIGGVEIFKD' A
#
# COMPACT_ATOMS: atom_id res chain seq x y z
N MET A 1 -1.26 -17.51 -2.65
CA MET A 1 -1.31 -16.03 -2.71
C MET A 1 -1.65 -15.56 -1.30
N ASN A 2 -0.99 -14.52 -0.80
CA ASN A 2 -1.18 -14.01 0.57
C ASN A 2 -1.33 -12.49 0.53
N ILE A 3 -2.15 -11.93 1.41
CA ILE A 3 -2.32 -10.48 1.56
C ILE A 3 -1.95 -10.14 3.01
N LYS A 4 -1.07 -9.16 3.19
CA LYS A 4 -0.68 -8.68 4.52
C LYS A 4 -1.00 -7.20 4.66
N LYS A 5 -1.42 -6.79 5.85
CA LYS A 5 -1.58 -5.38 6.19
C LYS A 5 -0.22 -4.68 6.12
N ALA A 6 -0.16 -3.53 5.48
CA ALA A 6 1.07 -2.75 5.38
C ALA A 6 1.47 -2.16 6.74
N THR A 7 2.76 -1.98 6.92
CA THR A 7 3.38 -1.33 8.08
C THR A 7 4.17 -0.11 7.63
N ARG A 8 4.66 0.69 8.59
CA ARG A 8 5.52 1.85 8.27
C ARG A 8 6.78 1.46 7.47
N LYS A 9 7.26 0.21 7.59
CA LYS A 9 8.43 -0.27 6.82
C LYS A 9 8.13 -0.40 5.33
N ASP A 10 6.86 -0.49 4.96
CA ASP A 10 6.41 -0.71 3.59
C ASP A 10 6.11 0.60 2.84
N ILE A 11 6.17 1.75 3.52
CA ILE A 11 5.90 3.06 2.91
C ILE A 11 6.74 3.30 1.65
N PRO A 12 8.07 3.07 1.64
CA PRO A 12 8.86 3.30 0.42
C PRO A 12 8.43 2.44 -0.77
N LEU A 13 7.98 1.22 -0.51
CA LEU A 13 7.45 0.33 -1.54
C LEU A 13 6.11 0.85 -2.10
N ILE A 14 5.22 1.29 -1.21
CA ILE A 14 3.91 1.82 -1.58
C ILE A 14 4.06 3.09 -2.41
N GLU A 15 4.87 4.05 -1.95
CA GLU A 15 5.15 5.30 -2.68
C GLU A 15 5.76 5.03 -4.05
N LYS A 16 6.72 4.09 -4.13
CA LYS A 16 7.31 3.69 -5.42
C LYS A 16 6.26 3.14 -6.38
N LEU A 17 5.37 2.26 -5.92
CA LEU A 17 4.35 1.64 -6.77
C LEU A 17 3.28 2.66 -7.19
N LEU A 18 2.85 3.56 -6.30
CA LEU A 18 1.88 4.60 -6.64
C LEU A 18 2.49 5.62 -7.61
N SER A 19 3.71 6.10 -7.33
CA SER A 19 4.43 7.03 -8.20
C SER A 19 4.67 6.45 -9.59
N ALA A 20 5.11 5.19 -9.70
CA ALA A 20 5.31 4.51 -10.98
C ALA A 20 4.03 4.37 -11.83
N ASN A 21 2.86 4.48 -11.20
CA ASN A 21 1.56 4.39 -11.84
C ASN A 21 0.80 5.73 -11.85
N ASN A 22 1.46 6.85 -11.56
CA ASN A 22 0.87 8.19 -11.49
C ASN A 22 -0.32 8.33 -10.51
N PHE A 23 -0.34 7.55 -9.43
CA PHE A 23 -1.33 7.70 -8.36
C PHE A 23 -0.84 8.69 -7.28
N PRO A 24 -1.76 9.38 -6.58
CA PRO A 24 -1.42 10.20 -5.42
C PRO A 24 -0.77 9.37 -4.31
N TYR A 25 0.26 9.92 -3.66
CA TYR A 25 0.97 9.26 -2.56
C TYR A 25 1.40 10.22 -1.42
N GLY A 26 0.97 11.48 -1.45
CA GLY A 26 1.44 12.50 -0.49
C GLY A 26 0.99 12.29 0.96
N ASP A 27 -0.04 11.48 1.19
CA ASP A 27 -0.64 11.21 2.50
C ASP A 27 -0.42 9.77 3.00
N ILE A 28 0.42 8.98 2.33
CA ILE A 28 0.66 7.57 2.69
C ILE A 28 1.20 7.43 4.12
N HIS A 29 2.01 8.38 4.58
CA HIS A 29 2.55 8.38 5.93
C HIS A 29 1.48 8.41 7.03
N SER A 30 0.33 9.07 6.80
CA SER A 30 -0.79 9.11 7.74
C SER A 30 -1.81 7.98 7.51
N LYS A 31 -1.77 7.33 6.33
CA LYS A 31 -2.75 6.33 5.89
C LYS A 31 -2.20 4.92 5.67
N VAL A 32 -0.97 4.62 6.06
CA VAL A 32 -0.34 3.30 5.82
C VAL A 32 -1.17 2.13 6.36
N ASN A 33 -1.95 2.36 7.43
CA ASN A 33 -2.86 1.38 8.01
C ASN A 33 -4.07 1.03 7.12
N CYS A 34 -4.33 1.79 6.06
CA CYS A 34 -5.35 1.53 5.04
C CYS A 34 -4.83 0.63 3.91
N PHE A 35 -3.52 0.37 3.84
CA PHE A 35 -2.90 -0.39 2.75
C PHE A 35 -2.65 -1.85 3.08
N PHE A 36 -2.67 -2.66 2.03
CA PHE A 36 -2.37 -4.09 2.03
C PHE A 36 -1.41 -4.43 0.88
N ILE A 37 -0.55 -5.42 1.10
CA ILE A 37 0.46 -5.87 0.15
C ILE A 37 0.12 -7.30 -0.27
N GLY A 38 0.01 -7.52 -1.57
CA GLY A 38 -0.21 -8.83 -2.17
C GLY A 38 1.11 -9.55 -2.44
N TYR A 39 1.18 -10.82 -2.05
CA TYR A 39 2.33 -11.69 -2.26
C TYR A 39 2.00 -12.96 -3.03
N LYS A 40 2.90 -13.35 -3.93
CA LYS A 40 2.97 -14.70 -4.52
C LYS A 40 4.26 -15.36 -4.05
N LYS A 41 4.14 -16.33 -3.15
CA LYS A 41 5.27 -16.89 -2.37
C LYS A 41 5.96 -15.79 -1.56
N TYR A 42 7.10 -15.28 -2.05
CA TYR A 42 7.89 -14.22 -1.43
C TYR A 42 7.96 -12.94 -2.26
N GLU A 43 7.35 -12.95 -3.45
CA GLU A 43 7.35 -11.82 -4.37
C GLU A 43 6.15 -10.91 -4.12
N VAL A 44 6.38 -9.60 -4.08
CA VAL A 44 5.33 -8.59 -4.06
C VAL A 44 4.72 -8.50 -5.46
N VAL A 45 3.40 -8.72 -5.56
CA VAL A 45 2.67 -8.66 -6.83
C VAL A 45 1.77 -7.43 -6.95
N GLY A 46 1.64 -6.65 -5.88
CA GLY A 46 0.86 -5.40 -5.90
C GLY A 46 0.49 -4.90 -4.51
N ILE A 47 -0.19 -3.76 -4.50
CA ILE A 47 -0.76 -3.11 -3.32
C ILE A 47 -2.23 -2.81 -3.53
N GLY A 48 -2.98 -2.69 -2.44
CA GLY A 48 -4.36 -2.20 -2.44
C GLY A 48 -4.65 -1.38 -1.20
N GLY A 49 -5.40 -0.29 -1.35
CA GLY A 49 -5.82 0.58 -0.26
C GLY A 49 -7.33 0.51 -0.04
N VAL A 50 -7.78 0.45 1.21
CA VAL A 50 -9.18 0.60 1.59
C VAL A 50 -9.26 1.69 2.66
N GLU A 51 -9.82 2.83 2.28
CA GLU A 51 -10.05 3.97 3.18
C GLU A 51 -11.54 4.04 3.52
N ILE A 52 -11.86 4.19 4.80
CA ILE A 52 -13.24 4.40 5.25
C ILE A 52 -13.41 5.90 5.47
N PHE A 53 -14.20 6.54 4.61
CA PHE A 53 -14.70 7.88 4.84
C PHE A 53 -15.85 7.80 5.84
N LYS A 54 -15.82 8.65 6.86
CA LYS A 54 -16.94 8.86 7.77
C LYS A 54 -17.44 10.27 7.55
N ASP A 55 -18.69 10.37 7.13
CA ASP A 55 -19.45 11.62 7.07
C ASP A 55 -19.78 12.14 8.49
#